data_AF-A0A530BKW0-F1
#
_entry.id   AF-A0A530BKW0-F1
#
_cell.length_a   1.000
_cell.length_b   1.000
_cell.length_c   1.000
_cell.angle_alpha   90.00
_cell.angle_beta   90.00
_cell.angle_gamma   90.00
#
_symmetry.space_group_name_H-M   'P 1'
#
loop_
_entity.id
_entity.type
_entity.pdbx_description
1 polymer ?
#
loop_
_entity_poly.entity_id
_entity_poly.type
_entity_poly.pdbx_seq_one_letter_code
_entity_poly.pdbx_strand_id
1 'polypeptide(L)'
;AERAAQISGDLMAANPDIKAIIAVASSTCPGVAQAIETVGKIGSVIGTGYCSPNTARSYLKSGAFGFTVLWDPEQLGYLTVWAGKQLIDGKSFEAENKVAGLDKPATYDAAKGILLLGPPAVFTKDNVDKFNF
;
A
#
# COMPACT_ATOMS: atom_id res chain seq x y z
N ALA A 1 13.84 2.65 7.69
CA ALA A 1 13.78 1.22 8.05
C ALA A 1 14.28 0.97 9.48
N GLU A 2 15.53 1.32 9.83
CA GLU A 2 16.13 1.03 11.16
C GLU A 2 15.26 1.46 12.34
N ARG A 3 14.78 2.71 12.34
CA ARG A 3 13.90 3.20 13.42
C ARG A 3 12.62 2.37 13.57
N ALA A 4 12.03 1.93 12.45
CA ALA A 4 10.84 1.09 12.48
C ALA A 4 11.16 -0.32 12.99
N ALA A 5 12.33 -0.86 12.66
CA ALA A 5 12.78 -2.16 13.20
C ALA A 5 12.98 -2.09 14.72
N GLN A 6 13.64 -1.05 15.22
CA GLN A 6 13.83 -0.82 16.66
C GLN A 6 12.48 -0.76 17.39
N ILE A 7 11.56 0.12 16.94
CA ILE A 7 10.24 0.26 17.57
C ILE A 7 9.45 -1.06 17.51
N SER A 8 9.53 -1.80 16.42
CA SER A 8 8.83 -3.08 16.28
C SER A 8 9.37 -4.14 17.24
N GLY A 9 10.69 -4.18 17.42
CA GLY A 9 11.34 -5.03 18.43
C GLY A 9 10.88 -4.66 19.84
N ASP A 10 10.91 -3.37 20.18
CA ASP A 10 10.47 -2.86 21.48
C ASP A 10 8.99 -3.19 21.75
N LEU A 11 8.12 -3.05 20.75
CA LEU A 11 6.71 -3.42 20.84
C LEU A 11 6.52 -4.92 21.12
N MET A 12 7.24 -5.80 20.42
CA MET A 12 7.16 -7.25 20.65
C MET A 12 7.75 -7.67 21.99
N ALA A 13 8.77 -6.98 22.47
CA ALA A 13 9.35 -7.23 23.79
C ALA A 13 8.42 -6.78 24.93
N ALA A 14 7.80 -5.60 24.79
CA ALA A 14 6.90 -5.04 25.78
C ALA A 14 5.52 -5.70 25.79
N ASN A 15 5.09 -6.32 24.68
CA ASN A 15 3.77 -6.93 24.51
C ASN A 15 3.94 -8.38 23.99
N PRO A 16 4.22 -9.37 24.86
CA PRO A 16 4.53 -10.74 24.43
C PRO A 16 3.39 -11.45 23.69
N ASP A 17 2.16 -10.97 23.85
CA ASP A 17 0.93 -11.48 23.24
C ASP A 17 0.54 -10.76 21.95
N ILE A 18 1.30 -9.75 21.50
CA ILE A 18 1.06 -9.03 20.25
C ILE A 18 0.89 -10.02 19.08
N LYS A 19 -0.13 -9.78 18.25
CA LYS A 19 -0.46 -10.68 17.13
C LYS A 19 -0.20 -10.05 15.76
N ALA A 20 -0.15 -8.73 15.68
CA ALA A 20 0.07 -8.04 14.43
C ALA A 20 0.76 -6.69 14.63
N ILE A 21 1.51 -6.27 13.61
CA ILE A 21 2.06 -4.91 13.50
C ILE A 21 1.68 -4.38 12.11
N ILE A 22 1.03 -3.21 12.10
CA ILE A 22 0.57 -2.54 10.87
C ILE A 22 1.53 -1.41 10.51
N ALA A 23 2.29 -1.60 9.43
CA ALA A 23 3.27 -0.66 8.89
C ALA A 23 2.58 0.40 8.01
N VAL A 24 2.25 1.56 8.59
CA VAL A 24 1.52 2.65 7.89
C VAL A 24 2.50 3.62 7.21
N ALA A 25 3.29 3.09 6.28
CA ALA A 25 4.08 3.79 5.25
C ALA A 25 5.02 2.80 4.57
N SER A 26 5.23 2.90 3.26
CA SER A 26 6.12 1.99 2.51
C SER A 26 7.53 1.93 3.09
N SER A 27 8.04 3.03 3.65
CA SER A 27 9.37 3.13 4.27
C SER A 27 9.49 2.40 5.62
N THR A 28 8.37 2.06 6.25
CA THR A 28 8.33 1.35 7.54
C THR A 28 8.25 -0.16 7.38
N CYS A 29 7.70 -0.64 6.25
CA CYS A 29 7.49 -2.07 6.00
C CYS A 29 8.76 -2.92 6.14
N PRO A 30 9.92 -2.53 5.55
CA PRO A 30 11.15 -3.32 5.72
C PRO A 30 11.57 -3.45 7.18
N GLY A 31 11.42 -2.39 7.97
CA GLY A 31 11.81 -2.42 9.38
C GLY A 31 10.91 -3.33 10.22
N VAL A 32 9.59 -3.26 10.00
CA VAL A 32 8.62 -4.13 10.69
C VAL A 32 8.89 -5.59 10.34
N ALA A 33 9.03 -5.91 9.04
CA ALA A 33 9.27 -7.28 8.59
C ALA A 33 10.59 -7.81 9.13
N GLN A 34 11.67 -7.04 9.00
CA GLN A 34 12.99 -7.43 9.50
C GLN A 34 12.99 -7.67 11.01
N ALA A 35 12.25 -6.88 11.79
CA ALA A 35 12.12 -7.10 13.22
C ALA A 35 11.45 -8.46 13.51
N ILE A 36 10.31 -8.76 12.87
CA ILE A 36 9.58 -10.03 13.03
C ILE A 36 10.48 -11.23 12.68
N GLU A 37 11.23 -11.12 11.58
CA GLU A 37 12.20 -12.14 11.13
C GLU A 37 13.32 -12.32 12.16
N THR A 38 13.94 -11.22 12.60
CA THR A 38 15.09 -11.24 13.53
C THR A 38 14.72 -11.83 14.89
N VAL A 39 13.53 -11.54 15.41
CA VAL A 39 13.08 -12.09 16.70
C VAL A 39 12.47 -13.49 16.58
N GLY A 40 12.42 -14.07 15.38
CA GLY A 40 11.91 -15.42 15.14
C GLY A 40 10.40 -15.55 15.38
N LYS A 41 9.62 -14.49 15.15
CA LYS A 41 8.16 -14.46 15.42
C LYS A 41 7.29 -14.68 14.18
N ILE A 42 7.86 -15.08 13.05
CA ILE A 42 7.09 -15.49 11.85
C ILE A 42 6.06 -16.55 12.25
N GLY A 43 4.81 -16.38 11.77
CA GLY A 43 3.68 -17.26 12.11
C GLY A 43 3.05 -17.01 13.48
N SER A 44 3.72 -16.27 14.38
CA SER A 44 3.16 -15.83 15.67
C SER A 44 2.71 -14.38 15.65
N VAL A 45 3.45 -13.53 14.95
CA VAL A 45 3.16 -12.11 14.71
C VAL A 45 3.07 -11.89 13.20
N ILE A 46 1.98 -11.28 12.75
CA ILE A 46 1.75 -10.98 11.34
C ILE A 46 2.07 -9.51 11.07
N GLY A 47 3.03 -9.26 10.16
CA GLY A 47 3.20 -7.95 9.55
C GLY A 47 2.16 -7.69 8.45
N THR A 48 1.68 -6.45 8.35
CA THR A 48 0.89 -5.95 7.21
C THR A 48 1.05 -4.44 7.12
N GLY A 49 0.47 -3.78 6.12
CA GLY A 49 0.51 -2.34 6.00
C GLY A 49 0.37 -1.82 4.58
N TYR A 50 0.85 -0.60 4.36
CA TYR A 50 0.87 0.06 3.05
C TYR A 50 2.26 0.01 2.45
N CYS A 51 2.53 -1.00 1.62
CA CYS A 51 3.85 -1.27 1.07
C CYS A 51 3.73 -1.48 -0.44
N SER A 52 4.72 -1.01 -1.19
CA SER A 52 4.76 -1.35 -2.61
C SER A 52 5.02 -2.85 -2.80
N PRO A 53 4.45 -3.48 -3.83
CA PRO A 53 4.71 -4.87 -4.18
C PRO A 53 6.19 -5.22 -4.18
N ASN A 54 7.04 -4.36 -4.76
CA ASN A 54 8.49 -4.56 -4.79
C ASN A 54 9.11 -4.57 -3.39
N THR A 55 8.66 -3.67 -2.51
CA THR A 55 9.15 -3.60 -1.13
C THR A 55 8.71 -4.80 -0.30
N ALA A 56 7.47 -5.27 -0.49
CA ALA A 56 6.87 -6.33 0.31
C ALA A 56 7.19 -7.75 -0.17
N ARG A 57 7.64 -7.91 -1.43
CA ARG A 57 7.77 -9.21 -2.11
C ARG A 57 8.49 -10.28 -1.28
N SER A 58 9.69 -9.97 -0.79
CA SER A 58 10.48 -10.93 -0.01
C SER A 58 9.79 -11.28 1.31
N TYR A 59 9.16 -10.30 1.96
CA TYR A 59 8.50 -10.47 3.26
C TYR A 59 7.17 -11.21 3.18
N LEU A 60 6.44 -11.05 2.07
CA LEU A 60 5.27 -11.86 1.74
C LEU A 60 5.66 -13.31 1.49
N LYS A 61 6.81 -13.53 0.83
CA LYS A 61 7.34 -14.87 0.56
C LYS A 61 7.91 -15.55 1.80
N SER A 62 8.56 -14.81 2.70
CA SER A 62 9.06 -15.33 3.99
C SER A 62 7.94 -15.60 5.00
N GLY A 63 6.78 -14.98 4.81
CA GLY A 63 5.65 -15.06 5.74
C GLY A 63 5.74 -14.06 6.90
N ALA A 64 6.77 -13.21 6.94
CA ALA A 64 6.85 -12.09 7.87
C ALA A 64 5.68 -11.11 7.66
N PHE A 65 5.24 -10.96 6.40
CA PHE A 65 4.02 -10.26 6.05
C PHE A 65 2.97 -11.23 5.51
N GLY A 66 1.72 -11.09 5.98
CA GLY A 66 0.60 -11.88 5.44
C GLY A 66 0.04 -11.29 4.15
N PHE A 67 -0.09 -9.98 4.12
CA PHE A 67 -0.53 -9.20 2.97
C PHE A 67 -0.02 -7.76 3.08
N THR A 68 -0.14 -7.00 2.00
CA THR A 68 -0.04 -5.53 2.04
C THR A 68 -1.08 -4.92 1.11
N VAL A 69 -1.36 -3.64 1.29
CA VAL A 69 -2.36 -2.91 0.52
C VAL A 69 -1.74 -1.67 -0.09
N LEU A 70 -2.00 -1.40 -1.36
CA LEU A 70 -1.65 -0.14 -2.01
C LEU A 70 -2.61 0.13 -3.17
N TRP A 71 -2.25 1.04 -4.04
CA TRP A 71 -2.85 1.29 -5.35
C TRP A 71 -1.71 1.35 -6.36
N ASP A 72 -2.05 1.44 -7.64
CA ASP A 72 -1.06 1.73 -8.68
C ASP A 72 -0.68 3.22 -8.61
N PRO A 73 0.57 3.56 -8.21
CA PRO A 73 1.00 4.95 -8.09
C PRO A 73 1.19 5.62 -9.45
N GLU A 74 1.47 4.85 -10.51
CA GLU A 74 1.62 5.37 -11.87
C GLU A 74 0.25 5.84 -12.39
N GLN A 75 -0.78 4.99 -12.25
CA GLN A 75 -2.15 5.35 -12.62
C GLN A 75 -2.68 6.53 -11.79
N LEU A 76 -2.35 6.60 -10.49
CA LEU A 76 -2.74 7.74 -9.66
C LEU A 76 -2.05 9.04 -10.11
N GLY A 77 -0.76 8.98 -10.43
CA GLY A 77 -0.02 10.11 -10.98
C GLY A 77 -0.60 10.58 -12.31
N TYR A 78 -0.93 9.64 -13.20
CA TYR A 78 -1.56 9.95 -14.49
C TYR A 78 -2.92 10.64 -14.29
N LEU A 79 -3.79 10.08 -13.45
CA LEU A 79 -5.10 10.67 -13.13
C LEU A 79 -4.97 12.09 -12.58
N THR A 80 -3.95 12.35 -11.76
CA THR A 80 -3.69 13.67 -11.19
C THR A 80 -3.38 14.71 -12.28
N VAL A 81 -2.50 14.37 -13.22
CA VAL A 81 -2.16 15.26 -14.35
C VAL A 81 -3.34 15.44 -15.29
N TRP A 82 -4.06 14.36 -15.59
CA TRP A 82 -5.29 14.42 -16.40
C TRP A 82 -6.33 15.36 -15.78
N ALA A 83 -6.53 15.27 -14.45
CA ALA A 83 -7.46 16.12 -13.73
C ALA A 83 -7.07 17.60 -13.84
N GLY A 84 -5.78 17.92 -13.66
CA GLY A 84 -5.26 19.28 -13.85
C GLY A 84 -5.52 19.82 -15.27
N LYS A 85 -5.34 18.99 -16.29
CA LYS A 85 -5.62 19.37 -17.69
C LYS A 85 -7.10 19.68 -17.93
N GLN A 86 -8.00 18.86 -17.39
CA GLN A 86 -9.45 19.09 -17.52
C GLN A 86 -9.86 20.44 -16.93
N LEU A 87 -9.34 20.78 -15.76
CA LEU A 87 -9.64 22.05 -15.09
C LEU A 87 -9.10 23.25 -15.88
N ILE A 88 -7.89 23.18 -16.42
CA ILE A 88 -7.31 24.24 -17.28
C ILE A 88 -8.13 24.43 -18.56
N ASP A 89 -8.68 23.34 -19.11
CA ASP A 89 -9.55 23.38 -20.29
C ASP A 89 -10.99 23.83 -19.98
N GLY A 90 -11.32 24.14 -18.71
CA GLY A 90 -12.67 24.52 -18.30
C GLY A 90 -13.68 23.36 -18.33
N LYS A 91 -13.22 22.11 -18.28
CA LYS A 91 -14.08 20.91 -18.28
C LYS A 91 -14.42 20.50 -16.84
N SER A 92 -15.62 19.97 -16.65
CA SER A 92 -16.06 19.33 -15.40
C SER A 92 -15.62 17.87 -15.33
N PHE A 93 -15.61 17.32 -14.12
CA PHE A 93 -15.57 15.88 -13.90
C PHE A 93 -16.99 15.32 -13.87
N GLU A 94 -17.18 14.18 -14.52
CA GLU A 94 -18.42 13.40 -14.47
C GLU A 94 -18.42 12.48 -13.25
N ALA A 95 -19.57 11.92 -12.86
CA ALA A 95 -19.62 10.93 -11.78
C ALA A 95 -18.71 9.72 -12.06
N GLU A 96 -18.59 9.32 -13.33
CA GLU A 96 -17.65 8.32 -13.84
C GLU A 96 -16.86 8.91 -15.02
N ASN A 97 -15.53 8.87 -14.92
CA ASN A 97 -14.61 9.44 -15.91
C ASN A 97 -13.80 8.32 -16.56
N LYS A 98 -14.06 8.07 -17.85
CA LYS A 98 -13.25 7.16 -18.67
C LYS A 98 -12.01 7.90 -19.16
N VAL A 99 -10.91 7.71 -18.45
CA VAL A 99 -9.62 8.33 -18.76
C VAL A 99 -8.80 7.35 -19.60
N ALA A 100 -8.35 7.79 -20.77
CA ALA A 100 -7.48 6.97 -21.62
C ALA A 100 -6.19 6.63 -20.86
N GLY A 101 -5.79 5.35 -20.86
CA GLY A 101 -4.59 4.88 -20.17
C GLY A 101 -4.82 4.41 -18.72
N LEU A 102 -6.02 4.59 -18.15
CA LEU A 102 -6.39 3.92 -16.90
C LEU A 102 -7.07 2.59 -17.16
N ASP A 103 -6.83 1.62 -16.29
CA ASP A 103 -7.44 0.28 -16.40
C ASP A 103 -8.95 0.30 -16.09
N LYS A 104 -9.37 1.23 -15.23
CA LYS A 104 -10.74 1.39 -14.76
C LYS A 104 -11.15 2.86 -14.76
N PRO A 105 -12.46 3.15 -14.89
CA PRO A 105 -12.95 4.52 -14.76
C PRO A 105 -12.66 5.10 -13.37
N ALA A 106 -12.26 6.37 -13.32
CA ALA A 106 -12.16 7.13 -12.08
C ALA A 106 -13.55 7.67 -11.70
N THR A 107 -13.85 7.74 -10.40
CA THR A 107 -15.15 8.23 -9.90
C THR A 107 -15.01 9.58 -9.24
N TYR A 108 -15.97 10.48 -9.44
CA TYR A 108 -15.96 11.81 -8.84
C TYR A 108 -17.10 11.96 -7.83
N ASP A 109 -16.75 12.22 -6.58
CA ASP A 109 -17.68 12.64 -5.54
C ASP A 109 -17.73 14.17 -5.51
N ALA A 110 -18.71 14.75 -6.20
CA ALA A 110 -18.88 16.20 -6.30
C ALA A 110 -19.18 16.86 -4.94
N ALA A 111 -19.81 16.14 -4.01
CA ALA A 111 -20.12 16.68 -2.68
C ALA A 111 -18.85 16.83 -1.83
N LYS A 112 -17.85 15.97 -2.04
CA LYS A 112 -16.56 16.01 -1.34
C LYS A 112 -15.44 16.66 -2.14
N GLY A 113 -15.65 16.90 -3.44
CA GLY A 113 -14.60 17.34 -4.35
C GLY A 113 -13.48 16.31 -4.55
N ILE A 114 -13.79 15.01 -4.48
CA ILE A 114 -12.79 13.93 -4.53
C ILE A 114 -12.90 13.17 -5.86
N LEU A 115 -11.82 13.15 -6.63
CA LEU A 115 -11.64 12.27 -7.79
C LEU A 115 -10.84 11.03 -7.38
N LEU A 116 -11.47 9.86 -7.43
CA LEU A 116 -10.96 8.61 -6.91
C LEU A 116 -10.55 7.66 -8.05
N LEU A 117 -9.30 7.19 -8.02
CA LEU A 117 -8.77 6.22 -8.99
C LEU A 117 -9.53 4.89 -8.95
N GLY A 118 -9.92 4.45 -7.76
CA GLY A 118 -10.60 3.18 -7.53
C GLY A 118 -10.28 2.58 -6.16
N PRO A 119 -10.74 1.35 -5.89
CA PRO A 119 -10.40 0.66 -4.66
C PRO A 119 -8.90 0.30 -4.61
N PRO A 120 -8.30 0.19 -3.41
CA PRO A 120 -6.94 -0.29 -3.28
C PRO A 120 -6.83 -1.77 -3.67
N ALA A 121 -5.63 -2.16 -4.10
CA ALA A 121 -5.23 -3.54 -4.37
C ALA A 121 -4.64 -4.20 -3.13
N VAL A 122 -4.95 -5.49 -2.95
CA VAL A 122 -4.36 -6.34 -1.91
C VAL A 122 -3.29 -7.22 -2.55
N PHE A 123 -2.09 -7.19 -1.99
CA PHE A 123 -0.95 -7.98 -2.44
C PHE A 123 -0.66 -9.09 -1.44
N THR A 124 -0.57 -10.30 -1.95
CA THR A 124 -0.25 -11.52 -1.20
C THR A 124 0.92 -12.22 -1.88
N LYS A 125 1.45 -13.26 -1.22
CA LYS A 125 2.48 -14.12 -1.83
C LYS A 125 2.07 -14.70 -3.19
N ASP A 126 0.76 -14.84 -3.45
CA ASP A 126 0.23 -15.51 -4.65
C ASP A 126 0.13 -14.57 -5.85
N ASN A 127 0.09 -13.25 -5.64
CA ASN A 127 -0.09 -12.28 -6.72
C ASN A 127 1.02 -11.24 -6.83
N VAL A 128 1.89 -11.08 -5.82
CA VAL A 128 2.89 -10.01 -5.78
C VAL A 128 3.84 -10.04 -6.99
N ASP A 129 4.11 -11.23 -7.54
CA ASP A 129 4.96 -11.44 -8.73
C ASP A 129 4.37 -10.90 -10.05
N LYS A 130 3.13 -10.42 -10.04
CA LYS A 130 2.48 -9.78 -11.19
C LYS A 130 2.72 -8.27 -11.26
N PHE A 131 3.32 -7.68 -10.23
CA PHE A 131 3.48 -6.23 -10.09
C PHE A 131 4.96 -5.85 -10.01
N ASN A 132 5.30 -4.67 -10.53
CA ASN A 132 6.68 -4.18 -10.58
C ASN A 132 6.79 -2.70 -10.17
N PHE A 133 6.18 -2.34 -9.03
CA PHE A 133 6.30 -1.03 -8.40
C PHE A 133 6.46 -1.17 -6.88
#